data_AF-A0A961NKF0-F1
#
_entry.id   AF-A0A961NKF0-F1
#
_cell.length_a   1.000
_cell.length_b   1.000
_cell.length_c   1.000
_cell.angle_alpha   90.00
_cell.angle_beta   90.00
_cell.angle_gamma   90.00
#
_symmetry.space_group_name_H-M   'P 1'
#
loop_
_entity.id
_entity.type
_entity.pdbx_description
1 polymer ?
#
loop_
_entity_poly.entity_id
_entity_poly.type
_entity_poly.pdbx_seq_one_letter_code
_entity_poly.pdbx_strand_id
1 'polypeptide(L)'
;PDLSARIDGNTIAVQVRVPANHHAYLDAGRDGVLIPISFDWQPLIDAALLRTAPSQVTKPDGSPDDEIGATVLRGAGEFVFETAQADRLDGMSVRVRSQLCNDETGVCYRPTWQEVAL
;
A
#
# COMPACT_ATOMS: atom_id res chain seq x y z
N PRO A 1 2.51 -4.41 8.38
CA PRO A 1 2.47 -5.51 7.38
C PRO A 1 3.90 -5.87 7.01
N ASP A 2 4.12 -7.01 6.37
CA ASP A 2 5.37 -7.29 5.66
C ASP A 2 5.25 -6.78 4.21
N LEU A 3 6.32 -6.19 3.68
CA LEU A 3 6.32 -5.45 2.42
C LEU A 3 7.49 -5.90 1.55
N SER A 4 7.22 -6.10 0.26
CA SER A 4 8.24 -6.32 -0.76
C SER A 4 7.82 -5.66 -2.07
N ALA A 5 8.77 -5.19 -2.87
CA ALA A 5 8.47 -4.69 -4.20
C ALA A 5 9.37 -5.31 -5.27
N ARG A 6 8.95 -5.14 -6.52
CA ARG A 6 9.74 -5.46 -7.71
C ARG A 6 9.43 -4.48 -8.83
N ILE A 7 10.43 -4.24 -9.68
CA ILE A 7 10.27 -3.53 -10.95
C ILE A 7 10.24 -4.55 -12.09
N ASP A 8 9.25 -4.43 -12.98
CA ASP A 8 9.14 -5.23 -14.20
C ASP A 8 8.79 -4.30 -15.38
N GLY A 9 9.79 -4.03 -16.22
CA GLY A 9 9.69 -3.03 -17.30
C GLY A 9 9.31 -1.65 -16.74
N ASN A 10 8.14 -1.15 -17.15
CA ASN A 10 7.60 0.15 -16.70
C ASN A 10 6.65 0.03 -15.50
N THR A 11 6.59 -1.15 -14.87
CA THR A 11 5.68 -1.40 -13.75
C THR A 11 6.44 -1.62 -12.45
N ILE A 12 5.82 -1.16 -11.36
CA ILE A 12 6.28 -1.37 -9.99
C ILE A 12 5.18 -2.14 -9.29
N ALA A 13 5.49 -3.33 -8.79
CA ALA A 13 4.56 -4.15 -8.03
C ALA A 13 4.98 -4.17 -6.57
N VAL A 14 4.12 -3.69 -5.67
CA VAL A 14 4.33 -3.74 -4.21
C VAL A 14 3.39 -4.77 -3.61
N GLN A 15 3.95 -5.84 -3.07
CA GLN A 15 3.22 -6.85 -2.31
C GLN A 15 3.13 -6.43 -0.84
N VAL A 16 1.90 -6.46 -0.32
CA VAL A 16 1.60 -6.22 1.09
C VAL A 16 1.07 -7.50 1.69
N ARG A 17 1.72 -8.00 2.75
CA ARG A 17 1.27 -9.15 3.53
C ARG A 17 0.84 -8.72 4.93
N VAL A 18 -0.45 -8.85 5.19
CA VAL A 18 -1.08 -8.60 6.47
C VAL A 18 -0.91 -9.84 7.36
N PRO A 19 -0.47 -9.68 8.62
CA PRO A 19 -0.36 -10.80 9.56
C PRO A 19 -1.69 -11.53 9.76
N ALA A 20 -1.63 -12.78 10.21
CA ALA A 20 -2.82 -13.51 10.61
C ALA A 20 -3.62 -12.74 11.68
N ASN A 21 -4.94 -12.89 11.66
CA ASN A 21 -5.89 -12.25 12.58
C ASN A 21 -5.84 -10.71 12.54
N HIS A 22 -5.34 -10.14 11.45
CA HIS A 22 -5.35 -8.70 11.22
C HIS A 22 -5.89 -8.39 9.83
N HIS A 23 -6.37 -7.17 9.69
CA HIS A 23 -6.70 -6.58 8.40
C HIS A 23 -6.03 -5.21 8.23
N ALA A 24 -5.92 -4.78 6.97
CA ALA A 24 -5.56 -3.42 6.58
C ALA A 24 -6.66 -2.82 5.71
N TYR A 25 -6.86 -1.51 5.78
CA TYR A 25 -7.89 -0.84 4.97
C TYR A 25 -7.43 -0.61 3.52
N LEU A 26 -8.32 -0.88 2.55
CA LEU A 26 -8.12 -0.59 1.13
C LEU A 26 -8.89 0.64 0.64
N ASP A 27 -9.77 1.18 1.49
CA ASP A 27 -10.51 2.42 1.29
C ASP A 27 -10.75 3.11 2.65
N ALA A 28 -11.29 4.33 2.61
CA ALA A 28 -11.51 5.15 3.80
C ALA A 28 -12.80 4.79 4.57
N GLY A 29 -13.49 3.72 4.15
CA GLY A 29 -14.81 3.33 4.65
C GLY A 29 -15.92 4.32 4.27
N ARG A 30 -17.16 3.97 4.66
CA ARG A 30 -18.37 4.78 4.39
C ARG A 30 -18.27 6.20 4.93
N ASP A 31 -17.66 6.38 6.10
CA ASP A 31 -17.55 7.67 6.78
C ASP A 31 -16.27 8.45 6.39
N GLY A 32 -15.38 7.86 5.58
CA GLY A 32 -14.17 8.52 5.10
C GLY A 32 -13.08 8.76 6.16
N VAL A 33 -13.16 8.10 7.32
CA VAL A 33 -12.26 8.31 8.47
C VAL A 33 -11.19 7.23 8.63
N LEU A 34 -11.31 6.10 7.92
CA LEU A 34 -10.34 5.01 8.00
C LEU A 34 -9.08 5.38 7.22
N ILE A 35 -7.96 4.74 7.57
CA ILE A 35 -6.64 5.08 7.03
C ILE A 35 -6.18 3.95 6.10
N PRO A 36 -6.38 4.10 4.78
CA PRO A 36 -6.05 3.06 3.82
C PRO A 36 -4.54 2.89 3.68
N ILE A 37 -4.14 1.75 3.11
CA ILE A 37 -2.79 1.60 2.57
C ILE A 37 -2.55 2.70 1.53
N SER A 38 -1.48 3.47 1.68
CA SER A 38 -1.11 4.52 0.75
C SER A 38 0.40 4.59 0.51
N PHE A 39 0.78 5.16 -0.63
CA PHE A 39 2.14 5.19 -1.13
C PHE A 39 2.58 6.64 -1.28
N ASP A 40 3.71 6.99 -0.69
CA ASP A 40 4.31 8.31 -0.79
C ASP A 40 5.47 8.29 -1.78
N TRP A 41 5.16 8.78 -2.98
CA TRP A 41 6.11 8.94 -4.07
C TRP A 41 6.81 10.30 -4.07
N GLN A 42 6.38 11.23 -3.19
CA GLN A 42 6.90 12.61 -3.18
C GLN A 42 8.41 12.67 -2.96
N PRO A 43 9.03 11.88 -2.07
CA PRO A 43 10.49 11.89 -1.91
C PRO A 43 11.26 11.56 -3.19
N LEU A 44 10.73 10.66 -4.02
CA LEU A 44 11.35 10.30 -5.31
C LEU A 44 11.15 11.39 -6.36
N ILE A 45 10.05 12.14 -6.28
CA ILE A 45 9.80 13.31 -7.13
C ILE A 45 10.73 14.47 -6.75
N ASP A 46 10.86 14.75 -5.46
CA ASP A 46 11.73 15.80 -4.93
C ASP A 46 13.21 15.53 -5.25
N ALA A 47 13.60 14.25 -5.28
CA ALA A 47 14.92 13.79 -5.72
C ALA A 47 15.11 13.77 -7.25
N ALA A 48 14.11 14.20 -8.03
CA ALA A 48 14.10 14.19 -9.51
C ALA A 48 14.28 12.80 -10.16
N LEU A 49 14.01 11.72 -9.41
CA LEU A 49 13.97 10.34 -9.92
C LEU A 49 12.67 10.06 -10.67
N LEU A 50 11.57 10.67 -10.19
CA LEU A 50 10.26 10.69 -10.83
C LEU A 50 9.87 12.11 -11.23
N ARG A 51 9.16 12.27 -12.35
CA ARG A 51 8.54 13.56 -12.72
C ARG A 51 7.18 13.75 -12.06
N THR A 52 6.44 12.66 -11.91
CA THR A 52 5.11 12.60 -11.31
C THR A 52 4.95 11.28 -10.55
N ALA A 53 3.94 11.20 -9.68
CA ALA A 53 3.59 9.93 -9.05
C ALA A 53 3.21 8.89 -10.12
N PRO A 54 3.61 7.61 -9.95
CA PRO A 54 3.18 6.51 -10.82
C PRO A 54 1.65 6.34 -10.80
N SER A 55 1.08 5.92 -11.93
CA SER A 55 -0.35 5.64 -12.05
C SER A 55 -0.65 4.27 -11.45
N GLN A 56 -1.58 4.17 -10.49
CA GLN A 56 -2.00 2.87 -9.97
C GLN A 56 -2.86 2.14 -11.01
N VAL A 57 -2.33 1.04 -11.55
CA VAL A 57 -3.00 0.19 -12.55
C VAL A 57 -3.92 -0.82 -11.87
N THR A 58 -3.48 -1.37 -10.75
CA THR A 58 -4.23 -2.42 -10.03
C THR A 58 -4.01 -2.28 -8.53
N LYS A 59 -5.05 -2.60 -7.77
CA LYS A 59 -4.98 -2.80 -6.31
C LYS A 59 -5.67 -4.13 -5.97
N PRO A 60 -5.41 -4.71 -4.79
CA PRO A 60 -6.13 -5.90 -4.35
C PRO A 60 -7.63 -5.62 -4.25
N ASP A 61 -8.45 -6.60 -4.61
CA ASP A 61 -9.91 -6.50 -4.44
C ASP A 61 -10.30 -6.46 -2.96
N GLY A 62 -9.56 -7.20 -2.13
CA GLY A 62 -9.85 -7.33 -0.70
C GLY A 62 -11.17 -8.06 -0.42
N SER A 63 -11.76 -7.76 0.73
CA SER A 63 -13.08 -8.28 1.13
C SER A 63 -13.89 -7.16 1.76
N PRO A 64 -15.16 -6.98 1.38
CA PRO A 64 -16.03 -6.03 2.06
C PRO A 64 -16.30 -6.51 3.49
N ASP A 65 -16.28 -5.58 4.43
CA ASP A 65 -16.59 -5.80 5.83
C ASP A 65 -17.74 -4.86 6.23
N ASP A 66 -18.92 -5.42 6.46
CA ASP A 66 -20.14 -4.63 6.69
C ASP A 66 -20.18 -3.95 8.06
N GLU A 67 -19.52 -4.55 9.06
CA GLU A 67 -19.43 -4.00 10.42
C GLU A 67 -18.53 -2.77 10.44
N ILE A 68 -17.40 -2.86 9.74
CA ILE A 68 -16.44 -1.76 9.60
C ILE A 68 -16.92 -0.75 8.54
N GLY A 69 -17.72 -1.20 7.57
CA GLY A 69 -18.18 -0.39 6.45
C GLY A 69 -17.06 -0.04 5.48
N ALA A 70 -16.12 -0.96 5.24
CA ALA A 70 -14.94 -0.74 4.42
C ALA A 70 -14.50 -1.99 3.66
N THR A 71 -13.69 -1.82 2.62
CA THR A 71 -12.99 -2.94 2.00
C THR A 71 -11.66 -3.16 2.70
N VAL A 72 -11.40 -4.39 3.12
CA VAL A 72 -10.20 -4.73 3.88
C VAL A 72 -9.35 -5.80 3.19
N LEU A 73 -8.04 -5.75 3.43
CA LEU A 73 -7.08 -6.75 3.01
C LEU A 73 -6.74 -7.66 4.19
N ARG A 74 -6.97 -8.97 4.03
CA ARG A 74 -6.48 -10.04 4.91
C ARG A 74 -5.56 -10.95 4.09
N GLY A 75 -4.49 -11.45 4.69
CA GLY A 75 -3.51 -12.26 3.94
C GLY A 75 -2.58 -11.40 3.09
N ALA A 76 -2.58 -11.54 1.77
CA ALA A 76 -1.66 -10.81 0.89
C ALA A 76 -2.37 -10.19 -0.31
N GLY A 77 -1.86 -9.07 -0.78
CA GLY A 77 -2.35 -8.37 -1.97
C GLY A 77 -1.23 -7.58 -2.65
N GLU A 78 -1.36 -7.40 -3.96
CA GLU A 78 -0.41 -6.65 -4.78
C GLU A 78 -1.02 -5.34 -5.30
N PHE A 79 -0.26 -4.27 -5.15
CA PHE A 79 -0.53 -2.97 -5.77
C PHE A 79 0.42 -2.80 -6.94
N VAL A 80 -0.13 -2.51 -8.12
CA VAL A 80 0.65 -2.34 -9.35
C VAL A 80 0.55 -0.90 -9.80
N PHE A 81 1.70 -0.31 -10.05
CA PHE A 81 1.85 1.05 -10.54
C PHE A 81 2.60 1.05 -11.87
N GLU A 82 2.32 2.03 -12.72
CA GLU A 82 2.98 2.23 -14.00
C GLU A 82 3.67 3.59 -14.05
N THR A 83 4.91 3.60 -14.53
CA THR A 83 5.68 4.81 -14.81
C THR A 83 6.72 4.55 -15.89
N ALA A 84 6.92 5.52 -16.79
CA ALA A 84 7.96 5.47 -17.82
C ALA A 84 9.40 5.63 -17.25
N GLN A 85 9.54 5.77 -15.94
CA GLN A 85 10.81 6.02 -15.24
C GLN A 85 11.15 4.90 -14.24
N ALA A 86 10.52 3.72 -14.36
CA ALA A 86 10.68 2.62 -13.40
C ALA A 86 12.12 2.11 -13.37
N ASP A 87 12.82 2.13 -14.50
CA ASP A 87 14.25 1.79 -14.65
C ASP A 87 15.20 2.60 -13.77
N ARG A 88 14.78 3.80 -13.32
CA ARG A 88 15.58 4.68 -12.46
C ARG A 88 15.39 4.43 -10.98
N LEU A 89 14.50 3.51 -10.62
CA LEU A 89 14.08 3.29 -9.24
C LEU A 89 14.74 2.07 -8.60
N ASP A 90 15.51 1.29 -9.36
CA ASP A 90 16.24 0.13 -8.83
C ASP A 90 17.17 0.54 -7.68
N GLY A 91 16.99 -0.11 -6.53
CA GLY A 91 17.73 0.19 -5.30
C GLY A 91 17.25 1.44 -4.55
N MET A 92 16.20 2.11 -5.03
CA MET A 92 15.51 3.18 -4.30
C MET A 92 14.49 2.58 -3.35
N SER A 93 13.78 3.43 -2.60
CA SER A 93 12.71 2.98 -1.72
C SER A 93 11.48 3.88 -1.83
N VAL A 94 10.30 3.27 -1.71
CA VAL A 94 9.03 3.99 -1.57
C VAL A 94 8.51 3.83 -0.15
N ARG A 95 7.87 4.88 0.37
CA ARG A 95 7.25 4.85 1.68
C ARG A 95 5.80 4.38 1.57
N VAL A 96 5.45 3.36 2.35
CA VAL A 96 4.10 2.81 2.44
C VAL A 96 3.52 3.13 3.81
N ARG A 97 2.38 3.82 3.85
CA ARG A 97 1.60 4.02 5.07
C ARG A 97 0.55 2.93 5.17
N SER A 98 0.34 2.39 6.35
CA SER A 98 -0.77 1.49 6.62
C SER A 98 -1.23 1.59 8.07
N GLN A 99 -2.49 1.22 8.30
CA GLN A 99 -3.04 0.95 9.62
C GLN A 99 -3.49 -0.51 9.66
N LEU A 100 -3.05 -1.24 10.68
CA LEU A 100 -3.52 -2.59 10.94
C LEU A 100 -4.50 -2.58 12.10
N CYS A 101 -5.53 -3.41 12.01
CA CYS A 101 -6.43 -3.70 13.12
C CYS A 101 -6.50 -5.19 13.34
N ASN A 102 -6.56 -5.60 14.60
CA ASN A 102 -6.70 -6.99 14.99
C ASN A 102 -8.18 -7.40 14.91
N ASP A 103 -8.47 -8.44 14.14
CA ASP A 103 -9.83 -8.94 13.91
C ASP A 103 -10.44 -9.59 15.16
N GLU A 104 -9.63 -10.14 16.06
CA GLU A 104 -10.09 -10.84 17.27
C GLU A 104 -10.40 -9.88 18.41
N THR A 105 -9.58 -8.84 18.58
CA THR A 105 -9.71 -7.89 19.70
C THR A 105 -10.39 -6.58 19.31
N GLY A 106 -10.57 -6.32 18.01
CA GLY A 106 -11.07 -5.05 17.48
C GLY A 106 -10.11 -3.86 17.67
N VAL A 107 -8.86 -4.12 18.09
CA VAL A 107 -7.89 -3.05 18.38
C VAL A 107 -7.21 -2.61 17.09
N CYS A 108 -7.30 -1.32 16.79
CA CYS A 108 -6.54 -0.68 15.71
C CYS A 108 -5.24 -0.08 16.24
N TYR A 109 -4.13 -0.46 15.61
CA TYR A 109 -2.82 0.10 15.92
C TYR A 109 -2.67 1.49 15.28
N ARG A 110 -1.69 2.27 15.77
CA ARG A 110 -1.39 3.56 15.15
C ARG A 110 -0.87 3.34 13.72
N PRO A 111 -1.25 4.20 12.76
CA PRO A 111 -0.69 4.13 11.41
C PRO A 111 0.83 4.29 11.42
N THR A 112 1.51 3.49 10.61
CA THR A 112 2.97 3.53 10.50
C THR A 112 3.39 3.71 9.05
N TRP A 113 4.51 4.41 8.86
CA TRP A 113 5.24 4.42 7.60
C TRP A 113 6.32 3.35 7.62
N GLN A 114 6.47 2.63 6.51
CA GLN A 114 7.54 1.67 6.28
C GLN A 114 8.16 1.93 4.91
N GLU A 115 9.46 1.73 4.79
CA GLU A 115 10.16 1.80 3.50
C GLU A 115 10.20 0.42 2.87
N VAL A 116 9.97 0.36 1.56
CA VAL A 116 10.15 -0.85 0.76
C VAL A 116 11.08 -0.53 -0.39
N ALA A 117 12.14 -1.34 -0.50
CA ALA A 117 13.10 -1.24 -1.59
C ALA A 117 12.44 -1.65 -2.91
N LEU A 118 12.74 -0.89 -3.97
CA LEU A 118 12.25 -1.08 -5.33
C LEU A 118 13.28 -1.80 -6.20
#